data_AF-A0AAD5XVI6-F1
#
_entry.id   AF-A0AAD5XVI6-F1
#
_cell.length_a   1.000
_cell.length_b   1.000
_cell.length_c   1.000
_cell.angle_alpha   90.00
_cell.angle_beta   90.00
_cell.angle_gamma   90.00
#
_symmetry.space_group_name_H-M   'P 1'
#
loop_
_entity.id
_entity.type
_entity.pdbx_description
1 polymer ?
#
loop_
_entity_poly.entity_id
_entity_poly.type
_entity_poly.pdbx_seq_one_letter_code
_entity_poly.pdbx_strand_id
1 'polypeptide(L)'
;MLPYEISEKISNLLSIKDFLSFINTNKRFYIPLQNYKNKFLLVKASIKFNNSEFLLKLIEKRQFDPSIENDMILKYACEFGHTKLVRHILFDERVDPAVNDNYCIRIASENGNVDVVKLLLMDERVDQTSEANYSFRWASENGHLDVVKHLINDKEIDPAEDSDYALCWSCANGNYDVAKFLLTDERINPLTANGLSMASENGHFDIVKLLLSCEGADPSIDDNVCIKAASEYGHHEVVELLLEDPRVDPGANDNRCVKVASENDKRVDPSVQENHCIQRACSHGHLQAAKVLLADARVNPMEDDNYCLKRACRHNRLDIIDLLLSIPTVNPVTEDHYCFKAACRHKHYEAVKKILDDYRINPYIKNNEYFRWCCLSGHYTIVRLLIMEYNVDPSLDNNQYMIWASKNGHFNICKYLLQCQEVDPTVNFNEIILMAIENGHVDIVKLFLNDKRINPFENFGKGLTFCSENGHLK
;
A
#
# COMPACT_ATOMS: atom_id res chain seq x y z
N MET A 1 -38.31 -43.68 0.63
CA MET A 1 -37.85 -42.66 1.59
C MET A 1 -39.03 -41.78 1.93
N LEU A 2 -39.20 -41.47 3.21
CA LEU A 2 -40.18 -40.48 3.66
C LEU A 2 -39.79 -39.07 3.14
N PRO A 3 -40.73 -38.12 2.97
CA PRO A 3 -40.42 -36.79 2.46
C PRO A 3 -39.31 -36.04 3.21
N TYR A 4 -39.20 -36.25 4.54
CA TYR A 4 -38.16 -35.65 5.39
C TYR A 4 -36.76 -36.21 5.11
N GLU A 5 -36.62 -37.53 4.94
CA GLU A 5 -35.34 -38.18 4.61
C GLU A 5 -34.80 -37.69 3.25
N ILE A 6 -35.70 -37.38 2.32
CA ILE A 6 -35.37 -36.80 1.02
C ILE A 6 -34.83 -35.38 1.18
N SER A 7 -35.48 -34.54 2.00
CA SER A 7 -35.02 -33.17 2.26
C SER A 7 -33.61 -33.15 2.86
N GLU A 8 -33.34 -34.02 3.83
CA GLU A 8 -32.05 -34.12 4.50
C GLU A 8 -30.94 -34.57 3.53
N LYS A 9 -31.21 -35.59 2.70
CA LYS A 9 -30.25 -36.06 1.70
C LYS A 9 -29.90 -35.01 0.65
N ILE A 10 -30.89 -34.27 0.13
CA ILE A 10 -30.64 -33.21 -0.86
C ILE A 10 -29.79 -32.09 -0.25
N SER A 11 -30.08 -31.72 1.00
CA SER A 11 -29.36 -30.66 1.72
C SER A 11 -27.89 -31.02 1.95
N ASN A 12 -27.59 -32.32 2.12
CA ASN A 12 -26.24 -32.83 2.38
C ASN A 12 -25.46 -33.21 1.12
N LEU A 13 -25.95 -32.89 -0.09
CA LEU A 13 -25.20 -33.16 -1.32
C LEU A 13 -23.97 -32.25 -1.43
N LEU A 14 -22.81 -32.88 -1.62
CA LEU A 14 -21.50 -32.21 -1.69
C LEU A 14 -20.96 -32.10 -3.12
N SER A 15 -21.41 -32.96 -4.05
CA SER A 15 -20.92 -32.95 -5.43
C SER A 15 -22.02 -33.15 -6.47
N ILE A 16 -21.74 -32.71 -7.71
CA ILE A 16 -22.62 -32.97 -8.87
C ILE A 16 -22.78 -34.48 -9.13
N LYS A 17 -21.77 -35.29 -8.82
CA LYS A 17 -21.84 -36.76 -8.96
C LYS A 17 -22.85 -37.35 -7.99
N ASP A 18 -22.86 -36.88 -6.74
CA ASP A 18 -23.83 -37.30 -5.73
C ASP A 18 -25.24 -36.84 -6.11
N PHE A 19 -25.38 -35.63 -6.65
CA PHE A 19 -26.66 -35.11 -7.14
C PHE A 19 -27.20 -35.93 -8.33
N LEU A 20 -26.37 -36.23 -9.33
CA LEU A 20 -26.77 -37.05 -10.47
C LEU A 20 -27.06 -38.49 -10.05
N SER A 21 -26.26 -39.06 -9.14
CA SER A 21 -26.50 -40.38 -8.55
C SER A 21 -27.83 -40.41 -7.80
N PHE A 22 -28.10 -39.36 -7.01
CA PHE A 22 -29.36 -39.18 -6.29
C PHE A 22 -30.55 -39.10 -7.26
N ILE A 23 -30.49 -38.27 -8.31
CA ILE A 23 -31.55 -38.18 -9.33
C ILE A 23 -31.74 -39.54 -10.03
N ASN A 24 -30.66 -40.20 -10.43
CA ASN A 24 -30.72 -41.45 -11.17
C ASN A 24 -31.30 -42.61 -10.35
N THR A 25 -30.89 -42.71 -9.08
CA THR A 25 -31.38 -43.75 -8.15
C THR A 25 -32.85 -43.53 -7.79
N ASN A 26 -33.32 -42.28 -7.84
CA ASN A 26 -34.69 -41.92 -7.52
C ASN A 26 -35.57 -41.70 -8.76
N LYS A 27 -35.17 -42.16 -9.95
CA LYS A 27 -35.92 -42.04 -11.22
C LYS A 27 -37.37 -42.56 -11.17
N ARG A 28 -37.71 -43.51 -10.30
CA ARG A 28 -39.09 -44.02 -10.12
C ARG A 28 -39.94 -43.19 -9.16
N PHE A 29 -39.31 -42.29 -8.41
CA PHE A 29 -39.96 -41.32 -7.57
C PHE A 29 -39.97 -39.98 -8.31
N TYR A 30 -40.82 -39.86 -9.33
CA TYR A 30 -41.32 -38.56 -9.79
C TYR A 30 -42.51 -38.07 -8.92
N ILE A 31 -42.87 -38.82 -7.87
CA ILE A 31 -43.81 -38.45 -6.79
C ILE A 31 -43.28 -37.37 -5.81
N PRO A 32 -41.97 -37.07 -5.64
CA PRO A 32 -41.47 -35.92 -4.86
C PRO A 32 -41.97 -34.56 -5.38
N LEU A 33 -42.59 -34.55 -6.57
CA LEU A 33 -43.35 -33.43 -7.12
C LEU A 33 -44.68 -33.15 -6.38
N GLN A 34 -45.00 -33.82 -5.28
CA GLN A 34 -46.19 -33.49 -4.46
C GLN A 34 -45.89 -32.51 -3.31
N ASN A 35 -44.65 -32.42 -2.82
CA ASN A 35 -44.29 -31.54 -1.70
C ASN A 35 -43.45 -30.35 -2.18
N TYR A 36 -43.98 -29.13 -1.99
CA TYR A 36 -43.33 -27.86 -2.35
C TYR A 36 -41.89 -27.76 -1.84
N LYS A 37 -41.62 -28.18 -0.59
CA LYS A 37 -40.29 -28.09 0.03
C LYS A 37 -39.23 -28.92 -0.71
N ASN A 38 -39.60 -30.11 -1.18
CA ASN A 38 -38.67 -30.99 -1.90
C ASN A 38 -38.43 -30.52 -3.34
N LYS A 39 -39.46 -29.96 -3.99
CA LYS A 39 -39.30 -29.28 -5.30
C LYS A 39 -38.28 -28.16 -5.21
N PHE A 40 -38.42 -27.31 -4.21
CA PHE A 40 -37.53 -26.19 -3.98
C PHE A 40 -36.09 -26.61 -3.71
N LEU A 41 -35.86 -27.59 -2.82
CA LEU A 41 -34.52 -28.10 -2.53
C LEU A 41 -33.87 -28.71 -3.78
N LEU A 42 -34.64 -29.41 -4.62
CA LEU A 42 -34.14 -29.93 -5.90
C LEU A 42 -33.73 -28.81 -6.86
N VAL A 43 -34.52 -27.74 -6.97
CA VAL A 43 -34.15 -26.57 -7.79
C VAL A 43 -32.90 -25.91 -7.25
N LYS A 44 -32.84 -25.63 -5.94
CA LYS A 44 -31.63 -25.07 -5.31
C LYS A 44 -30.40 -25.93 -5.53
N ALA A 45 -30.53 -27.25 -5.42
CA ALA A 45 -29.43 -28.18 -5.72
C ALA A 45 -29.06 -28.16 -7.21
N SER A 46 -30.05 -28.09 -8.11
CA SER A 46 -29.80 -28.00 -9.56
C SER A 46 -29.04 -26.73 -9.92
N ILE A 47 -29.42 -25.60 -9.32
CA ILE A 47 -28.74 -24.31 -9.44
C ILE A 47 -27.32 -24.41 -8.88
N LYS A 48 -27.16 -24.90 -7.65
CA LYS A 48 -25.87 -25.11 -6.98
C LYS A 48 -24.89 -25.96 -7.81
N PHE A 49 -25.40 -26.98 -8.50
CA PHE A 49 -24.58 -27.90 -9.31
C PHE A 49 -24.62 -27.58 -10.81
N ASN A 50 -25.12 -26.41 -11.18
CA ASN A 50 -25.19 -25.91 -12.55
C ASN A 50 -25.89 -26.85 -13.57
N ASN A 51 -26.98 -27.52 -13.19
CA ASN A 51 -27.66 -28.54 -14.02
C ASN A 51 -28.95 -28.02 -14.68
N SER A 52 -28.80 -27.28 -15.78
CA SER A 52 -29.92 -26.70 -16.54
C SER A 52 -30.75 -27.72 -17.33
N GLU A 53 -30.17 -28.83 -17.79
CA GLU A 53 -30.93 -29.88 -18.49
C GLU A 53 -31.98 -30.54 -17.59
N PHE A 54 -31.66 -30.74 -16.32
CA PHE A 54 -32.60 -31.32 -15.37
C PHE A 54 -33.77 -30.37 -15.11
N LEU A 55 -33.49 -29.07 -14.93
CA LEU A 55 -34.52 -28.04 -14.78
C LEU A 55 -35.43 -27.96 -16.01
N LEU A 56 -34.86 -27.99 -17.21
CA LEU A 56 -35.63 -28.02 -18.46
C LEU A 56 -36.60 -29.21 -18.52
N LYS A 57 -36.11 -30.42 -18.21
CA LYS A 57 -36.93 -31.64 -18.16
C LYS A 57 -38.04 -31.59 -17.09
N LEU A 58 -37.84 -30.87 -16.00
CA LEU A 58 -38.87 -30.69 -14.97
C LEU A 58 -39.99 -29.77 -15.46
N ILE A 59 -39.64 -28.70 -16.16
CA ILE A 59 -40.57 -27.70 -16.68
C ILE A 59 -41.39 -28.28 -17.84
N GLU A 60 -40.76 -29.01 -18.76
CA GLU A 60 -41.42 -29.67 -19.90
C GLU A 60 -42.55 -30.63 -19.48
N LYS A 61 -42.45 -31.22 -18.27
CA LYS A 61 -43.48 -32.13 -17.74
C LYS A 61 -44.75 -31.41 -17.27
N ARG A 62 -44.82 -30.06 -17.36
CA ARG A 62 -45.96 -29.21 -16.97
C ARG A 62 -46.50 -29.43 -15.54
N GLN A 63 -45.72 -30.05 -14.66
CA GLN A 63 -46.06 -30.31 -13.24
C GLN A 63 -45.30 -29.37 -12.29
N PHE A 64 -44.57 -28.42 -12.88
CA PHE A 64 -43.65 -27.54 -12.20
C PHE A 64 -44.00 -26.09 -12.54
N ASP A 65 -44.02 -25.24 -11.54
CA ASP A 65 -44.23 -23.81 -11.70
C ASP A 65 -42.87 -23.14 -11.86
N PRO A 66 -42.51 -22.61 -13.03
CA PRO A 66 -41.22 -21.97 -13.25
C PRO A 66 -41.06 -20.65 -12.49
N SER A 67 -42.17 -20.03 -12.03
CA SER A 67 -42.17 -18.74 -11.32
C SER A 67 -41.82 -18.83 -9.83
N ILE A 68 -41.47 -20.03 -9.34
CA ILE A 68 -41.18 -20.25 -7.91
C ILE A 68 -40.12 -19.29 -7.37
N GLU A 69 -40.35 -18.84 -6.13
CA GLU A 69 -39.40 -18.04 -5.35
C GLU A 69 -38.93 -16.81 -6.13
N ASN A 70 -39.90 -16.09 -6.69
CA ASN A 70 -39.69 -14.86 -7.43
C ASN A 70 -38.80 -15.10 -8.66
N ASP A 71 -39.24 -16.03 -9.52
CA ASP A 71 -38.58 -16.43 -10.78
C ASP A 71 -37.13 -16.87 -10.62
N MET A 72 -36.82 -17.59 -9.52
CA MET A 72 -35.45 -18.02 -9.19
C MET A 72 -34.79 -18.81 -10.33
N ILE A 73 -35.56 -19.62 -11.06
CA ILE A 73 -35.03 -20.42 -12.18
C ILE A 73 -34.66 -19.52 -13.35
N LEU A 74 -35.48 -18.54 -13.69
CA LEU A 74 -35.17 -17.60 -14.77
C LEU A 74 -33.92 -16.77 -14.41
N LYS A 75 -33.86 -16.22 -13.20
CA LYS A 75 -32.70 -15.44 -12.72
C LYS A 75 -31.41 -16.25 -12.83
N TYR A 76 -31.41 -17.49 -12.34
CA TYR A 76 -30.28 -18.41 -12.49
C TYR A 76 -29.94 -18.71 -13.95
N ALA A 77 -30.95 -18.98 -14.79
CA ALA A 77 -30.72 -19.26 -16.20
C ALA A 77 -30.08 -18.07 -16.91
N CYS A 78 -30.43 -16.85 -16.51
CA CYS A 78 -29.87 -15.61 -17.05
C CYS A 78 -28.45 -15.33 -16.55
N GLU A 79 -28.20 -15.54 -15.26
CA GLU A 79 -26.90 -15.37 -14.62
C GLU A 79 -25.84 -16.29 -15.25
N PHE A 80 -26.16 -17.57 -15.44
CA PHE A 80 -25.20 -18.58 -15.94
C PHE A 80 -25.31 -18.85 -17.45
N GLY A 81 -26.06 -18.05 -18.20
CA GLY A 81 -26.08 -18.14 -19.67
C GLY A 81 -26.80 -19.36 -20.25
N HIS A 82 -27.76 -19.95 -19.52
CA HIS A 82 -28.50 -21.16 -19.94
C HIS A 82 -29.57 -20.86 -21.00
N THR A 83 -29.13 -20.45 -22.18
CA THR A 83 -29.95 -19.98 -23.32
C THR A 83 -31.13 -20.89 -23.66
N LYS A 84 -30.94 -22.22 -23.63
CA LYS A 84 -32.04 -23.18 -23.89
C LYS A 84 -33.12 -23.14 -22.82
N LEU A 85 -32.72 -23.00 -21.56
CA LEU A 85 -33.62 -22.94 -20.42
C LEU A 85 -34.37 -21.59 -20.43
N VAL A 86 -33.67 -20.48 -20.66
CA VAL A 86 -34.28 -19.15 -20.81
C VAL A 86 -35.34 -19.18 -21.92
N ARG A 87 -34.96 -19.63 -23.12
CA ARG A 87 -35.88 -19.72 -24.27
C ARG A 87 -37.15 -20.51 -23.93
N HIS A 88 -37.03 -21.62 -23.21
CA HIS A 88 -38.19 -22.45 -22.86
C HIS A 88 -39.08 -21.79 -21.80
N ILE A 89 -38.48 -21.15 -20.80
CA ILE A 89 -39.18 -20.56 -19.66
C ILE A 89 -39.94 -19.29 -20.05
N LEU A 90 -39.41 -18.47 -20.97
CA LEU A 90 -40.07 -17.23 -21.40
C LEU A 90 -41.43 -17.44 -22.10
N PHE A 91 -41.70 -18.65 -22.62
CA PHE A 91 -43.02 -18.98 -23.19
C PHE A 91 -44.09 -19.28 -22.13
N ASP A 92 -43.72 -19.41 -20.86
CA ASP A 92 -44.67 -19.66 -19.77
C ASP A 92 -45.20 -18.32 -19.22
N GLU A 93 -46.49 -18.03 -19.43
CA GLU A 93 -47.13 -16.77 -19.02
C GLU A 93 -47.02 -16.47 -17.52
N ARG A 94 -46.74 -17.49 -16.69
CA ARG A 94 -46.58 -17.32 -15.24
C ARG A 94 -45.24 -16.68 -14.86
N VAL A 95 -44.27 -16.71 -15.76
CA VAL A 95 -42.93 -16.19 -15.52
C VAL A 95 -42.92 -14.70 -15.80
N ASP A 96 -42.36 -13.93 -14.88
CA ASP A 96 -42.10 -12.52 -15.08
C ASP A 96 -40.62 -12.28 -15.46
N PRO A 97 -40.32 -11.93 -16.72
CA PRO A 97 -38.96 -11.60 -17.12
C PRO A 97 -38.50 -10.22 -16.65
N ALA A 98 -39.44 -9.36 -16.22
CA ALA A 98 -39.17 -8.03 -15.66
C ALA A 98 -39.01 -8.05 -14.12
N VAL A 99 -38.95 -9.24 -13.52
CA VAL A 99 -38.86 -9.45 -12.07
C VAL A 99 -37.72 -8.65 -11.42
N ASN A 100 -38.00 -8.07 -10.24
CA ASN A 100 -37.08 -7.21 -9.47
C ASN A 100 -36.43 -6.13 -10.35
N ASP A 101 -37.26 -5.32 -11.01
CA ASP A 101 -36.82 -4.20 -11.83
C ASP A 101 -35.83 -4.69 -12.91
N ASN A 102 -36.31 -5.62 -13.74
CA ASN A 102 -35.58 -6.20 -14.86
C ASN A 102 -34.23 -6.84 -14.45
N TYR A 103 -34.17 -7.50 -13.28
CA TYR A 103 -32.95 -8.15 -12.79
C TYR A 103 -32.35 -9.14 -13.80
N CYS A 104 -33.19 -9.88 -14.53
CA CYS A 104 -32.75 -10.90 -15.48
C CYS A 104 -31.88 -10.35 -16.61
N ILE A 105 -32.25 -9.21 -17.21
CA ILE A 105 -31.43 -8.60 -18.27
C ILE A 105 -30.18 -7.93 -17.69
N ARG A 106 -30.27 -7.35 -16.48
CA ARG A 106 -29.12 -6.78 -15.78
C ARG A 106 -28.03 -7.82 -15.50
N ILE A 107 -28.37 -8.93 -14.84
CA ILE A 107 -27.42 -9.99 -14.52
C ILE A 107 -26.89 -10.73 -15.76
N ALA A 108 -27.72 -10.89 -16.80
CA ALA A 108 -27.25 -11.46 -18.07
C ALA A 108 -26.24 -10.53 -18.77
N SER A 109 -26.43 -9.21 -18.65
CA SER A 109 -25.53 -8.21 -19.24
C SER A 109 -24.23 -8.09 -18.45
N GLU A 110 -24.28 -8.11 -17.12
CA GLU A 110 -23.13 -8.14 -16.21
C GLU A 110 -22.21 -9.34 -16.47
N ASN A 111 -22.79 -10.51 -16.79
CA ASN A 111 -22.04 -11.74 -17.08
C ASN A 111 -21.73 -11.97 -18.57
N GLY A 112 -22.11 -11.03 -19.45
CA GLY A 112 -21.77 -11.10 -20.87
C GLY A 112 -22.56 -12.14 -21.68
N ASN A 113 -23.71 -12.59 -21.18
CA ASN A 113 -24.55 -13.61 -21.82
C ASN A 113 -25.38 -13.02 -22.97
N VAL A 114 -24.73 -12.62 -24.06
CA VAL A 114 -25.35 -11.90 -25.19
C VAL A 114 -26.56 -12.62 -25.80
N ASP A 115 -26.53 -13.95 -25.90
CA ASP A 115 -27.66 -14.72 -26.43
C ASP A 115 -28.88 -14.71 -25.48
N VAL A 116 -28.64 -14.65 -24.16
CA VAL A 116 -29.71 -14.47 -23.17
C VAL A 116 -30.26 -13.06 -23.25
N VAL A 117 -29.42 -12.04 -23.33
CA VAL A 117 -29.86 -10.64 -23.49
C VAL A 117 -30.76 -10.50 -24.72
N LYS A 118 -30.32 -11.03 -25.86
CA LYS A 118 -31.12 -11.08 -27.10
C LYS A 118 -32.47 -11.78 -26.91
N LEU A 119 -32.52 -12.86 -26.14
CA LEU A 119 -33.78 -13.57 -25.89
C LEU A 119 -34.72 -12.79 -24.97
N LEU A 120 -34.19 -12.14 -23.94
CA LEU A 120 -34.98 -11.33 -23.02
C LEU A 120 -35.60 -10.14 -23.75
N LEU A 121 -34.85 -9.48 -24.62
CA LEU A 121 -35.33 -8.33 -25.42
C LEU A 121 -36.38 -8.69 -26.49
N MET A 122 -36.62 -9.99 -26.75
CA MET A 122 -37.75 -10.41 -27.59
C MET A 122 -39.08 -10.40 -26.82
N ASP A 123 -39.05 -10.31 -25.49
CA ASP A 123 -40.22 -10.23 -24.64
C ASP A 123 -40.54 -8.76 -24.32
N GLU A 124 -41.71 -8.28 -24.75
CA GLU A 124 -42.12 -6.87 -24.65
C GLU A 124 -42.22 -6.36 -23.20
N ARG A 125 -42.24 -7.27 -22.22
CA ARG A 125 -42.29 -6.91 -20.80
C ARG A 125 -40.92 -6.46 -20.28
N VAL A 126 -39.84 -6.81 -20.96
CA VAL A 126 -38.47 -6.47 -20.54
C VAL A 126 -38.12 -5.05 -20.95
N ASP A 127 -37.82 -4.23 -19.95
CA ASP A 127 -37.34 -2.87 -20.13
C ASP A 127 -35.83 -2.80 -19.84
N GLN A 128 -35.05 -2.59 -20.89
CA GLN A 128 -33.59 -2.47 -20.78
C GLN A 128 -33.10 -1.13 -20.26
N THR A 129 -33.96 -0.10 -20.22
CA THR A 129 -33.66 1.23 -19.69
C THR A 129 -33.83 1.32 -18.17
N SER A 130 -34.40 0.27 -17.56
CA SER A 130 -34.62 0.14 -16.12
C SER A 130 -33.37 0.46 -15.29
N GLU A 131 -33.58 1.15 -14.17
CA GLU A 131 -32.52 1.61 -13.25
C GLU A 131 -31.46 2.48 -13.98
N ALA A 132 -31.90 3.38 -14.86
CA ALA A 132 -31.02 4.22 -15.68
C ALA A 132 -29.99 3.38 -16.46
N ASN A 133 -30.47 2.47 -17.30
CA ASN A 133 -29.65 1.66 -18.21
C ASN A 133 -28.64 0.73 -17.50
N TYR A 134 -28.94 0.17 -16.32
CA TYR A 134 -28.02 -0.73 -15.59
C TYR A 134 -27.51 -1.90 -16.44
N SER A 135 -28.36 -2.46 -17.31
CA SER A 135 -27.96 -3.53 -18.23
C SER A 135 -26.78 -3.11 -19.12
N PHE A 136 -26.86 -1.93 -19.73
CA PHE A 136 -25.84 -1.34 -20.57
C PHE A 136 -24.59 -0.93 -19.78
N ARG A 137 -24.78 -0.34 -18.60
CA ARG A 137 -23.69 0.11 -17.71
C ARG A 137 -22.85 -1.05 -17.21
N TRP A 138 -23.47 -2.11 -16.68
CA TRP A 138 -22.77 -3.29 -16.18
C TRP A 138 -22.08 -4.09 -17.29
N ALA A 139 -22.67 -4.17 -18.49
CA ALA A 139 -21.98 -4.74 -19.64
C ALA A 139 -20.71 -3.96 -19.98
N SER A 140 -20.74 -2.63 -19.89
CA SER A 140 -19.60 -1.77 -20.18
C SER A 140 -18.51 -1.85 -19.11
N GLU A 141 -18.93 -1.85 -17.83
CA GLU A 141 -18.08 -2.00 -16.65
C GLU A 141 -17.35 -3.36 -16.61
N ASN A 142 -17.97 -4.44 -17.12
CA ASN A 142 -17.40 -5.79 -17.15
C ASN A 142 -16.78 -6.18 -18.52
N GLY A 143 -16.74 -5.26 -19.49
CA GLY A 143 -16.00 -5.46 -20.74
C GLY A 143 -16.72 -6.30 -21.79
N HIS A 144 -18.03 -6.45 -21.68
CA HIS A 144 -18.84 -7.30 -22.57
C HIS A 144 -19.28 -6.58 -23.84
N LEU A 145 -18.31 -6.34 -24.74
CA LEU A 145 -18.50 -5.59 -25.99
C LEU A 145 -19.70 -6.05 -26.84
N ASP A 146 -19.93 -7.37 -26.96
CA ASP A 146 -21.03 -7.89 -27.77
C ASP A 146 -22.41 -7.56 -27.19
N VAL A 147 -22.51 -7.47 -25.85
CA VAL A 147 -23.72 -7.01 -25.17
C VAL A 147 -23.90 -5.50 -25.36
N VAL A 148 -22.83 -4.72 -25.15
CA VAL A 148 -22.82 -3.25 -25.36
C VAL A 148 -23.28 -2.90 -26.77
N LYS A 149 -22.70 -3.54 -27.78
CA LYS A 149 -23.07 -3.38 -29.20
C LYS A 149 -24.52 -3.75 -29.47
N HIS A 150 -25.08 -4.72 -28.74
CA HIS A 150 -26.46 -5.13 -28.93
C HIS A 150 -27.44 -4.12 -28.33
N LEU A 151 -27.21 -3.71 -27.08
CA LEU A 151 -28.06 -2.80 -26.32
C LEU A 151 -28.07 -1.38 -26.92
N ILE A 152 -26.93 -0.85 -27.35
CA ILE A 152 -26.81 0.54 -27.84
C ILE A 152 -27.58 0.81 -29.14
N ASN A 153 -27.96 -0.25 -29.89
CA ASN A 153 -28.75 -0.10 -31.11
C ASN A 153 -30.21 0.29 -30.83
N ASP A 154 -30.66 0.17 -29.59
CA ASP A 154 -31.94 0.71 -29.20
C ASP A 154 -31.82 2.22 -28.95
N LYS A 155 -32.71 2.98 -29.61
CA LYS A 155 -32.80 4.43 -29.51
C LYS A 155 -33.11 4.93 -28.09
N GLU A 156 -33.68 4.08 -27.24
CA GLU A 156 -34.04 4.43 -25.86
C GLU A 156 -32.84 4.35 -24.91
N ILE A 157 -31.76 3.65 -25.31
CA ILE A 157 -30.51 3.64 -24.56
C ILE A 157 -29.72 4.92 -24.86
N ASP A 158 -29.64 5.78 -23.84
CA ASP A 158 -28.67 6.88 -23.79
C ASP A 158 -27.33 6.35 -23.22
N PRO A 159 -26.26 6.28 -24.03
CA PRO A 159 -24.97 5.80 -23.57
C PRO A 159 -24.25 6.81 -22.64
N ALA A 160 -24.69 8.08 -22.62
CA ALA A 160 -24.15 9.13 -21.75
C ALA A 160 -24.89 9.23 -20.39
N GLU A 161 -25.90 8.39 -20.15
CA GLU A 161 -26.67 8.34 -18.90
C GLU A 161 -25.76 8.18 -17.67
N ASP A 162 -26.12 8.84 -16.56
CA ASP A 162 -25.35 8.88 -15.31
C ASP A 162 -23.91 9.41 -15.50
N SER A 163 -23.78 10.53 -16.22
CA SER A 163 -22.51 11.23 -16.46
C SER A 163 -21.45 10.37 -17.17
N ASP A 164 -21.85 9.76 -18.29
CA ASP A 164 -20.99 8.88 -19.09
C ASP A 164 -20.44 7.67 -18.28
N TYR A 165 -21.24 7.12 -17.36
CA TYR A 165 -20.86 5.98 -16.50
C TYR A 165 -20.24 4.85 -17.32
N ALA A 166 -20.87 4.48 -18.43
CA ALA A 166 -20.43 3.37 -19.28
C ALA A 166 -18.99 3.58 -19.77
N LEU A 167 -18.65 4.79 -20.23
CA LEU A 167 -17.30 5.12 -20.64
C LEU A 167 -16.36 5.13 -19.43
N CYS A 168 -16.69 5.86 -18.36
CA CYS A 168 -15.83 6.02 -17.18
C CYS A 168 -15.46 4.66 -16.55
N TRP A 169 -16.41 3.76 -16.35
CA TRP A 169 -16.17 2.46 -15.74
C TRP A 169 -15.52 1.45 -16.67
N SER A 170 -15.78 1.53 -17.99
CA SER A 170 -14.98 0.78 -18.96
C SER A 170 -13.50 1.21 -18.93
N CYS A 171 -13.24 2.51 -18.70
CA CYS A 171 -11.90 3.05 -18.54
C CYS A 171 -11.26 2.64 -17.22
N ALA A 172 -11.99 2.72 -16.09
CA ALA A 172 -11.52 2.35 -14.77
C ALA A 172 -11.16 0.85 -14.65
N ASN A 173 -11.91 -0.02 -15.33
CA ASN A 173 -11.69 -1.48 -15.28
C ASN A 173 -10.80 -2.02 -16.40
N GLY A 174 -10.26 -1.18 -17.29
CA GLY A 174 -9.32 -1.62 -18.32
C GLY A 174 -9.98 -2.26 -19.55
N ASN A 175 -11.28 -2.04 -19.76
CA ASN A 175 -12.04 -2.61 -20.87
C ASN A 175 -11.83 -1.84 -22.18
N TYR A 176 -10.62 -1.91 -22.72
CA TYR A 176 -10.19 -1.14 -23.88
C TYR A 176 -11.14 -1.23 -25.09
N ASP A 177 -11.58 -2.44 -25.46
CA ASP A 177 -12.44 -2.62 -26.64
C ASP A 177 -13.82 -1.98 -26.48
N VAL A 178 -14.35 -1.97 -25.25
CA VAL A 178 -15.60 -1.27 -24.91
C VAL A 178 -15.38 0.23 -24.96
N ALA A 179 -14.36 0.75 -24.26
CA ALA A 179 -14.05 2.18 -24.26
C ALA A 179 -13.87 2.71 -25.70
N LYS A 180 -13.08 2.00 -26.51
CA LYS A 180 -12.85 2.32 -27.92
C LYS A 180 -14.14 2.32 -28.74
N PHE A 181 -15.04 1.37 -28.50
CA PHE A 181 -16.33 1.34 -29.20
C PHE A 181 -17.25 2.48 -28.76
N LEU A 182 -17.37 2.74 -27.46
CA LEU A 182 -18.19 3.84 -26.92
C LEU A 182 -17.74 5.20 -27.45
N LEU A 183 -16.43 5.42 -27.60
CA LEU A 183 -15.86 6.62 -28.19
C LEU A 183 -16.18 6.83 -29.69
N THR A 184 -16.78 5.83 -30.36
CA THR A 184 -17.30 6.01 -31.72
C THR A 184 -18.72 6.57 -31.76
N ASP A 185 -19.42 6.61 -30.63
CA ASP A 185 -20.77 7.16 -30.51
C ASP A 185 -20.69 8.66 -30.23
N GLU A 186 -21.35 9.46 -31.08
CA GLU A 186 -21.34 10.93 -31.04
C GLU A 186 -21.95 11.50 -29.74
N ARG A 187 -22.77 10.70 -29.05
CA ARG A 187 -23.44 11.08 -27.81
C ARG A 187 -22.50 11.04 -26.60
N ILE A 188 -21.41 10.29 -26.67
CA ILE A 188 -20.44 10.13 -25.58
C ILE A 188 -19.49 11.33 -25.55
N ASN A 189 -19.25 11.85 -24.35
CA ASN A 189 -18.24 12.88 -24.15
C ASN A 189 -16.88 12.27 -23.74
N PRO A 190 -15.87 12.22 -24.63
CA PRO A 190 -14.54 11.71 -24.30
C PRO A 190 -13.81 12.55 -23.25
N LEU A 191 -14.23 13.79 -23.05
CA LEU A 191 -13.59 14.77 -22.18
C LEU A 191 -14.18 14.78 -20.77
N THR A 192 -14.99 13.77 -20.43
CA THR A 192 -15.42 13.56 -19.05
C THR A 192 -14.17 13.37 -18.18
N ALA A 193 -13.97 14.29 -17.23
CA ALA A 193 -12.75 14.35 -16.41
C ALA A 193 -12.43 12.99 -15.74
N ASN A 194 -13.47 12.25 -15.38
CA ASN A 194 -13.38 10.98 -14.68
C ASN A 194 -12.78 9.84 -15.51
N GLY A 195 -13.02 9.76 -16.82
CA GLY A 195 -12.53 8.64 -17.62
C GLY A 195 -11.01 8.57 -17.68
N LEU A 196 -10.36 9.70 -17.98
CA LEU A 196 -8.91 9.80 -18.06
C LEU A 196 -8.25 9.66 -16.68
N SER A 197 -8.82 10.27 -15.63
CA SER A 197 -8.29 10.17 -14.28
C SER A 197 -8.40 8.75 -13.72
N MET A 198 -9.53 8.06 -13.90
CA MET A 198 -9.74 6.68 -13.44
C MET A 198 -8.84 5.69 -14.19
N ALA A 199 -8.68 5.85 -15.51
CA ALA A 199 -7.73 5.05 -16.28
C ALA A 199 -6.29 5.26 -15.80
N SER A 200 -5.93 6.51 -15.45
CA SER A 200 -4.61 6.85 -14.93
C SER A 200 -4.37 6.30 -13.53
N GLU A 201 -5.37 6.37 -12.65
CA GLU A 201 -5.35 5.84 -11.28
C GLU A 201 -5.17 4.31 -11.26
N ASN A 202 -5.80 3.59 -12.20
CA ASN A 202 -5.76 2.13 -12.28
C ASN A 202 -4.65 1.60 -13.22
N GLY A 203 -3.88 2.48 -13.86
CA GLY A 203 -2.72 2.09 -14.66
C GLY A 203 -3.02 1.57 -16.06
N HIS A 204 -4.18 1.88 -16.64
CA HIS A 204 -4.61 1.36 -17.94
C HIS A 204 -4.00 2.15 -19.11
N PHE A 205 -2.70 1.93 -19.37
CA PHE A 205 -1.89 2.63 -20.37
C PHE A 205 -2.57 2.80 -21.74
N ASP A 206 -3.09 1.72 -22.34
CA ASP A 206 -3.69 1.78 -23.67
C ASP A 206 -4.98 2.63 -23.71
N ILE A 207 -5.72 2.67 -22.60
CA ILE A 207 -6.92 3.51 -22.46
C ILE A 207 -6.53 4.97 -22.25
N VAL A 208 -5.52 5.26 -21.42
CA VAL A 208 -4.99 6.63 -21.26
C VAL A 208 -4.54 7.15 -22.63
N LYS A 209 -3.80 6.35 -23.39
CA LYS A 209 -3.36 6.70 -24.74
C LYS A 209 -4.52 6.94 -25.71
N LEU A 210 -5.56 6.10 -25.64
CA LEU A 210 -6.77 6.25 -26.44
C LEU A 210 -7.50 7.56 -26.12
N LEU A 211 -7.72 7.87 -24.83
CA LEU A 211 -8.39 9.09 -24.40
C LEU A 211 -7.59 10.35 -24.75
N LEU A 212 -6.26 10.33 -24.61
CA LEU A 212 -5.39 11.43 -25.00
C LEU A 212 -5.39 11.69 -26.51
N SER A 213 -5.78 10.70 -27.33
CA SER A 213 -5.91 10.88 -28.78
C SER A 213 -7.20 11.62 -29.18
N CYS A 214 -8.16 11.77 -28.26
CA CYS A 214 -9.38 12.53 -28.49
C CYS A 214 -9.10 14.04 -28.53
N GLU A 215 -9.69 14.73 -29.51
CA GLU A 215 -9.53 16.18 -29.63
C GLU A 215 -10.02 16.90 -28.37
N GLY A 216 -9.18 17.77 -27.81
CA GLY A 216 -9.50 18.53 -26.60
C GLY A 216 -9.23 17.80 -25.28
N ALA A 217 -8.74 16.56 -25.29
CA ALA A 217 -8.29 15.88 -24.08
C ALA A 217 -7.23 16.72 -23.37
N ASP A 218 -7.43 16.95 -22.06
CA ASP A 218 -6.52 17.72 -21.23
C ASP A 218 -6.05 16.87 -20.04
N PRO A 219 -4.82 16.34 -20.08
CA PRO A 219 -4.26 15.58 -18.96
C PRO A 219 -3.89 16.43 -17.73
N SER A 220 -3.94 17.77 -17.84
CA SER A 220 -3.61 18.70 -16.74
C SER A 220 -4.83 19.14 -15.91
N ILE A 221 -6.02 18.61 -16.21
CA ILE A 221 -7.28 18.91 -15.52
C ILE A 221 -7.20 18.64 -14.00
N ASP A 222 -8.04 19.36 -13.25
CA ASP A 222 -8.20 19.22 -11.80
C ASP A 222 -6.87 19.17 -11.04
N ASP A 223 -6.00 20.15 -11.36
CA ASP A 223 -4.66 20.27 -10.78
C ASP A 223 -3.81 19.02 -11.10
N ASN A 224 -3.76 18.63 -12.38
CA ASN A 224 -3.01 17.47 -12.87
C ASN A 224 -3.42 16.14 -12.20
N VAL A 225 -4.71 15.93 -11.90
CA VAL A 225 -5.19 14.74 -11.17
C VAL A 225 -4.68 13.42 -11.76
N CYS A 226 -4.60 13.32 -13.10
CA CYS A 226 -4.16 12.13 -13.81
C CYS A 226 -2.73 11.71 -13.43
N ILE A 227 -1.76 12.63 -13.51
CA ILE A 227 -0.36 12.30 -13.19
C ILE A 227 -0.17 12.12 -11.67
N LYS A 228 -0.93 12.85 -10.84
CA LYS A 228 -0.90 12.68 -9.39
C LYS A 228 -1.33 11.27 -8.99
N ALA A 229 -2.46 10.80 -9.55
CA ALA A 229 -2.99 9.45 -9.31
C ALA A 229 -2.05 8.37 -9.84
N ALA A 230 -1.63 8.46 -11.11
CA ALA A 230 -0.69 7.49 -11.69
C ALA A 230 0.63 7.39 -10.88
N SER A 231 1.16 8.53 -10.41
CA SER A 231 2.36 8.59 -9.56
C SER A 231 2.12 8.05 -8.14
N GLU A 232 0.91 8.20 -7.60
CA GLU A 232 0.55 7.69 -6.28
C GLU A 232 0.50 6.17 -6.25
N TYR A 233 -0.11 5.56 -7.27
CA TYR A 233 -0.26 4.12 -7.39
C TYR A 233 0.91 3.43 -8.12
N GLY A 234 1.88 4.21 -8.65
CA GLY A 234 3.14 3.68 -9.18
C GLY A 234 3.05 3.17 -10.62
N HIS A 235 2.18 3.74 -11.44
CA HIS A 235 2.00 3.41 -12.84
C HIS A 235 3.00 4.18 -13.72
N HIS A 236 4.22 3.65 -13.83
CA HIS A 236 5.37 4.33 -14.45
C HIS A 236 5.11 4.67 -15.92
N GLU A 237 4.61 3.71 -16.70
CA GLU A 237 4.35 3.84 -18.13
C GLU A 237 3.25 4.89 -18.42
N VAL A 238 2.26 5.00 -17.51
CA VAL A 238 1.22 6.03 -17.59
C VAL A 238 1.79 7.40 -17.27
N VAL A 239 2.64 7.50 -16.24
CA VAL A 239 3.32 8.76 -15.91
C VAL A 239 4.17 9.22 -17.10
N GLU A 240 4.98 8.35 -17.69
CA GLU A 240 5.78 8.66 -18.88
C GLU A 240 4.91 9.17 -20.04
N LEU A 241 3.80 8.49 -20.33
CA LEU A 241 2.86 8.90 -21.37
C LEU A 241 2.24 10.28 -21.09
N LEU A 242 1.77 10.53 -19.86
CA LEU A 242 1.18 11.82 -19.48
C LEU A 242 2.20 12.96 -19.60
N LEU A 243 3.47 12.68 -19.27
CA LEU A 243 4.55 13.64 -19.41
C LEU A 243 4.89 13.98 -20.86
N GLU A 244 4.50 13.19 -21.86
CA GLU A 244 4.66 13.58 -23.26
C GLU A 244 3.86 14.86 -23.60
N ASP A 245 2.78 15.14 -22.86
CA ASP A 245 1.99 16.35 -23.04
C ASP A 245 2.64 17.55 -22.31
N PRO A 246 2.93 18.66 -23.01
CA PRO A 246 3.58 19.83 -22.43
C PRO A 246 2.74 20.53 -21.34
N ARG A 247 1.41 20.33 -21.32
CA ARG A 247 0.50 20.93 -20.33
C ARG A 247 0.61 20.29 -18.96
N VAL A 248 1.06 19.03 -18.90
CA VAL A 248 1.18 18.30 -17.65
C VAL A 248 2.35 18.86 -16.85
N ASP A 249 2.07 19.25 -15.61
CA ASP A 249 3.08 19.68 -14.65
C ASP A 249 3.75 18.44 -14.04
N PRO A 250 5.02 18.15 -14.37
CA PRO A 250 5.73 17.02 -13.79
C PRO A 250 6.04 17.21 -12.30
N GLY A 251 5.86 18.42 -11.76
CA GLY A 251 5.98 18.71 -10.34
C GLY A 251 4.72 18.44 -9.52
N ALA A 252 3.60 18.10 -10.17
CA ALA A 252 2.36 17.76 -9.49
C ALA A 252 2.54 16.58 -8.51
N ASN A 253 1.83 16.63 -7.37
CA ASN A 253 1.96 15.67 -6.24
C ASN A 253 3.32 15.73 -5.51
N ASP A 254 3.77 16.91 -5.09
CA ASP A 254 5.03 17.11 -4.34
C ASP A 254 6.24 16.48 -5.04
N ASN A 255 6.33 16.61 -6.37
CA ASN A 255 7.36 15.98 -7.19
C ASN A 255 7.44 14.44 -6.99
N ARG A 256 6.37 13.75 -6.56
CA ARG A 256 6.35 12.28 -6.45
C ARG A 256 6.62 11.63 -7.82
N CYS A 257 6.16 12.27 -8.89
CA CYS A 257 6.50 11.92 -10.28
C CYS A 257 8.03 11.84 -10.49
N VAL A 258 8.83 12.72 -9.87
CA VAL A 258 10.31 12.72 -9.98
C VAL A 258 10.96 11.45 -9.42
N LYS A 259 10.28 10.74 -8.50
CA LYS A 259 10.73 9.41 -8.03
C LYS A 259 10.44 8.28 -9.01
N VAL A 260 9.41 8.46 -9.84
CA VAL A 260 8.87 7.45 -10.77
C VAL A 260 9.53 7.63 -12.15
N ALA A 261 9.55 8.86 -12.66
CA ALA A 261 10.10 9.25 -13.96
C ALA A 261 11.54 9.75 -13.84
N SER A 262 12.40 9.06 -13.09
CA SER A 262 13.77 9.50 -12.77
C SER A 262 14.73 9.50 -13.98
N GLU A 263 14.35 10.17 -15.07
CA GLU A 263 15.16 10.48 -16.24
C GLU A 263 14.75 11.86 -16.82
N ASN A 264 15.46 12.92 -16.40
CA ASN A 264 15.77 14.10 -17.22
C ASN A 264 14.65 15.05 -17.74
N ASP A 265 13.42 15.05 -17.19
CA ASP A 265 12.44 16.07 -17.60
C ASP A 265 12.86 17.49 -17.12
N LYS A 266 13.23 18.35 -18.07
CA LYS A 266 13.73 19.71 -17.83
C LYS A 266 12.68 20.67 -17.27
N ARG A 267 11.38 20.34 -17.35
CA ARG A 267 10.29 21.17 -16.81
C ARG A 267 10.20 21.06 -15.29
N VAL A 268 10.69 19.96 -14.71
CA VAL A 268 10.73 19.77 -13.26
C VAL A 268 11.74 20.73 -12.65
N ASP A 269 11.37 21.44 -11.59
CA ASP A 269 12.32 22.01 -10.65
C ASP A 269 12.46 21.09 -9.43
N PRO A 270 13.54 20.29 -9.34
CA PRO A 270 13.74 19.36 -8.23
C PRO A 270 14.04 20.07 -6.90
N SER A 271 14.23 21.40 -6.90
CA SER A 271 14.55 22.20 -5.72
C SER A 271 13.34 22.80 -4.99
N VAL A 272 12.12 22.70 -5.55
CA VAL A 272 10.88 23.22 -4.93
C VAL A 272 10.59 22.58 -3.56
N GLN A 273 9.80 23.28 -2.74
CA GLN A 273 9.50 22.90 -1.35
C GLN A 273 10.76 22.59 -0.54
N GLU A 274 11.75 23.49 -0.56
CA GLU A 274 12.98 23.35 0.23
C GLU A 274 13.76 22.05 -0.07
N ASN A 275 13.80 21.62 -1.34
CA ASN A 275 14.49 20.40 -1.77
C ASN A 275 13.90 19.09 -1.18
N HIS A 276 12.61 19.04 -0.83
CA HIS A 276 11.96 17.88 -0.18
C HIS A 276 12.18 16.52 -0.88
N CYS A 277 12.32 16.52 -2.21
CA CYS A 277 12.58 15.30 -2.98
C CYS A 277 13.92 14.65 -2.67
N ILE A 278 15.01 15.43 -2.71
CA ILE A 278 16.34 14.91 -2.36
C ILE A 278 16.39 14.55 -0.87
N GLN A 279 15.72 15.33 -0.01
CA GLN A 279 15.61 15.00 1.42
C GLN A 279 14.95 13.62 1.64
N ARG A 280 13.85 13.32 0.94
CA ARG A 280 13.17 12.02 1.03
C ARG A 280 13.99 10.89 0.44
N ALA A 281 14.64 11.10 -0.70
CA ALA A 281 15.55 10.11 -1.30
C ALA A 281 16.69 9.76 -0.34
N CYS A 282 17.33 10.77 0.26
CA CYS A 282 18.38 10.59 1.26
C CYS A 282 17.88 9.91 2.54
N SER A 283 16.70 10.25 3.05
CA SER A 283 16.13 9.66 4.27
C SER A 283 15.79 8.17 4.12
N HIS A 284 15.29 7.76 2.95
CA HIS A 284 14.87 6.38 2.68
C HIS A 284 15.97 5.51 2.06
N GLY A 285 17.08 6.10 1.62
CA GLY A 285 18.22 5.35 1.06
C GLY A 285 18.12 5.08 -0.44
N HIS A 286 17.36 5.88 -1.20
CA HIS A 286 17.22 5.72 -2.65
C HIS A 286 18.43 6.32 -3.38
N LEU A 287 19.53 5.56 -3.46
CA LEU A 287 20.82 6.03 -3.98
C LEU A 287 20.73 6.58 -5.41
N GLN A 288 20.06 5.87 -6.33
CA GLN A 288 20.00 6.29 -7.73
C GLN A 288 19.17 7.57 -7.89
N ALA A 289 18.02 7.65 -7.23
CA ALA A 289 17.21 8.87 -7.20
C ALA A 289 18.01 10.06 -6.64
N ALA A 290 18.77 9.85 -5.55
CA ALA A 290 19.63 10.89 -4.99
C ALA A 290 20.71 11.35 -5.98
N LYS A 291 21.37 10.42 -6.70
CA LYS A 291 22.37 10.77 -7.74
C LYS A 291 21.78 11.60 -8.87
N VAL A 292 20.60 11.21 -9.37
CA VAL A 292 19.91 11.93 -10.44
C VAL A 292 19.53 13.33 -9.98
N LEU A 293 18.93 13.46 -8.80
CA LEU A 293 18.55 14.75 -8.23
C LEU A 293 19.76 15.66 -8.02
N LEU A 294 20.87 15.14 -7.47
CA LEU A 294 22.09 15.92 -7.21
C LEU A 294 22.87 16.29 -8.48
N ALA A 295 22.54 15.72 -9.63
CA ALA A 295 23.11 16.13 -10.92
C ALA A 295 22.50 17.46 -11.42
N ASP A 296 21.32 17.84 -10.93
CA ASP A 296 20.70 19.11 -11.26
C ASP A 296 21.31 20.24 -10.41
N ALA A 297 21.86 21.26 -11.07
CA ALA A 297 22.56 22.38 -10.42
C ALA A 297 21.65 23.23 -9.52
N ARG A 298 20.32 23.10 -9.63
CA ARG A 298 19.35 23.77 -8.76
C ARG A 298 19.20 23.08 -7.40
N VAL A 299 19.53 21.79 -7.30
CA VAL A 299 19.39 21.03 -6.05
C VAL A 299 20.51 21.38 -5.09
N ASN A 300 20.13 21.93 -3.94
CA ASN A 300 21.07 22.23 -2.87
C ASN A 300 20.98 21.16 -1.75
N PRO A 301 21.93 20.22 -1.65
CA PRO A 301 21.93 19.24 -0.55
C PRO A 301 22.15 19.85 0.84
N MET A 302 22.59 21.12 0.90
CA MET A 302 22.82 21.87 2.14
C MET A 302 21.59 22.65 2.62
N GLU A 303 20.50 22.68 1.85
CA GLU A 303 19.25 23.34 2.26
C GLU A 303 18.72 22.73 3.57
N ASP A 304 17.98 23.52 4.35
CA ASP A 304 17.50 23.15 5.69
C ASP A 304 18.63 22.61 6.60
N ASP A 305 19.75 23.34 6.60
CA ASP A 305 20.91 23.09 7.45
C ASP A 305 21.49 21.67 7.30
N ASN A 306 21.71 21.23 6.06
CA ASN A 306 22.25 19.90 5.75
C ASN A 306 21.30 18.75 6.15
N TYR A 307 19.99 18.95 6.00
CA TYR A 307 18.95 17.99 6.36
C TYR A 307 19.14 16.61 5.71
N CYS A 308 19.58 16.58 4.45
CA CYS A 308 19.88 15.35 3.72
C CYS A 308 20.89 14.47 4.46
N LEU A 309 22.04 15.03 4.87
CA LEU A 309 23.06 14.29 5.60
C LEU A 309 22.57 13.94 7.01
N LYS A 310 21.87 14.85 7.71
CA LYS A 310 21.29 14.60 9.03
C LYS A 310 20.37 13.36 9.02
N ARG A 311 19.46 13.27 8.04
CA ARG A 311 18.52 12.14 7.89
C ARG A 311 19.21 10.86 7.45
N ALA A 312 20.17 10.94 6.52
CA ALA A 312 20.96 9.79 6.11
C ALA A 312 21.71 9.17 7.31
N CYS A 313 22.33 9.99 8.14
CA CYS A 313 22.99 9.57 9.38
C CYS A 313 22.01 9.00 10.41
N ARG A 314 20.84 9.64 10.60
CA ARG A 314 19.78 9.18 11.51
C ARG A 314 19.20 7.81 11.15
N HIS A 315 19.14 7.48 9.85
CA HIS A 315 18.54 6.24 9.34
C HIS A 315 19.57 5.23 8.82
N ASN A 316 20.86 5.45 9.09
CA ASN A 316 21.97 4.58 8.70
C ASN A 316 22.05 4.30 7.17
N ARG A 317 21.84 5.32 6.34
CA ARG A 317 21.90 5.21 4.87
C ARG A 317 23.34 5.37 4.39
N LEU A 318 24.15 4.32 4.53
CA LEU A 318 25.60 4.36 4.29
C LEU A 318 25.99 4.87 2.89
N ASP A 319 25.35 4.36 1.84
CA ASP A 319 25.67 4.78 0.46
C ASP A 319 25.28 6.24 0.19
N ILE A 320 24.22 6.73 0.85
CA ILE A 320 23.82 8.13 0.78
C ILE A 320 24.82 9.01 1.54
N ILE A 321 25.32 8.56 2.70
CA ILE A 321 26.34 9.28 3.46
C ILE A 321 27.60 9.43 2.59
N ASP A 322 28.06 8.35 1.95
CA ASP A 322 29.22 8.40 1.05
C ASP A 322 28.98 9.36 -0.12
N LEU A 323 27.81 9.28 -0.76
CA LEU A 323 27.44 10.18 -1.84
C LEU A 323 27.47 11.65 -1.39
N LEU A 324 26.82 11.98 -0.28
CA LEU A 324 26.73 13.35 0.21
C LEU A 324 28.10 13.88 0.67
N LEU A 325 28.89 13.09 1.39
CA LEU A 325 30.22 13.50 1.84
C LEU A 325 31.20 13.68 0.67
N SER A 326 31.01 12.96 -0.44
CA SER A 326 31.81 13.16 -1.66
C SER A 326 31.60 14.53 -2.32
N ILE A 327 30.50 15.23 -1.99
CA ILE A 327 30.18 16.55 -2.53
C ILE A 327 30.96 17.62 -1.71
N PRO A 328 31.86 18.40 -2.33
CA PRO A 328 32.71 19.35 -1.61
C PRO A 328 31.94 20.42 -0.83
N THR A 329 30.77 20.82 -1.33
CA THR A 329 29.91 21.83 -0.68
C THR A 329 29.17 21.30 0.54
N VAL A 330 29.01 19.99 0.68
CA VAL A 330 28.34 19.39 1.82
C VAL A 330 29.28 19.42 3.03
N ASN A 331 28.97 20.25 4.02
CA ASN A 331 29.80 20.39 5.22
C ASN A 331 29.26 19.49 6.37
N PRO A 332 29.98 18.43 6.78
CA PRO A 332 29.55 17.56 7.86
C PRO A 332 29.67 18.17 9.27
N VAL A 333 30.27 19.37 9.38
CA VAL A 333 30.60 20.04 10.64
C VAL A 333 29.57 21.12 11.03
N THR A 334 28.45 21.24 10.30
CA THR A 334 27.42 22.26 10.59
C THR A 334 26.70 22.01 11.93
N GLU A 335 26.16 23.10 12.50
CA GLU A 335 25.30 23.11 13.71
C GLU A 335 25.76 22.17 14.84
N ASP A 336 26.97 22.39 15.35
CA ASP A 336 27.44 21.67 16.53
C ASP A 336 27.52 20.15 16.29
N HIS A 337 27.88 19.72 15.08
CA HIS A 337 28.10 18.32 14.72
C HIS A 337 26.82 17.45 14.79
N TYR A 338 25.66 18.01 14.44
CA TYR A 338 24.37 17.32 14.57
C TYR A 338 24.30 15.97 13.84
N CYS A 339 24.83 15.87 12.61
CA CYS A 339 24.83 14.62 11.84
C CYS A 339 25.50 13.48 12.62
N PHE A 340 26.62 13.77 13.28
CA PHE A 340 27.33 12.85 14.15
C PHE A 340 26.47 12.49 15.38
N LYS A 341 25.91 13.49 16.08
CA LYS A 341 25.03 13.27 17.24
C LYS A 341 23.82 12.41 16.90
N ALA A 342 23.23 12.61 15.72
CA ALA A 342 22.09 11.83 15.22
C ALA A 342 22.48 10.36 15.02
N ALA A 343 23.58 10.08 14.34
CA ALA A 343 24.11 8.72 14.19
C ALA A 343 24.43 8.09 15.56
N CYS A 344 25.00 8.89 16.48
CA CYS A 344 25.30 8.43 17.84
C CYS A 344 24.03 8.05 18.63
N ARG A 345 23.02 8.93 18.70
CA ARG A 345 21.76 8.69 19.42
C ARG A 345 21.03 7.44 18.93
N HIS A 346 21.10 7.17 17.63
CA HIS A 346 20.45 6.02 17.00
C HIS A 346 21.32 4.75 16.95
N LYS A 347 22.50 4.75 17.60
CA LYS A 347 23.40 3.60 17.71
C LYS A 347 23.91 3.07 16.35
N HIS A 348 24.11 3.96 15.38
CA HIS A 348 24.56 3.60 14.03
C HIS A 348 26.08 3.66 13.90
N TYR A 349 26.76 2.56 14.26
CA TYR A 349 28.22 2.46 14.27
C TYR A 349 28.88 2.82 12.93
N GLU A 350 28.44 2.20 11.82
CA GLU A 350 29.07 2.42 10.51
C GLU A 350 28.89 3.86 10.01
N ALA A 351 27.72 4.47 10.27
CA ALA A 351 27.50 5.88 9.97
C ALA A 351 28.44 6.78 10.79
N VAL A 352 28.61 6.50 12.09
CA VAL A 352 29.54 7.25 12.96
C VAL A 352 30.97 7.13 12.43
N LYS A 353 31.41 5.92 12.04
CA LYS A 353 32.73 5.69 11.49
C LYS A 353 32.95 6.48 10.18
N LYS A 354 32.01 6.39 9.23
CA LYS A 354 32.09 7.14 7.96
C LYS A 354 32.19 8.65 8.16
N ILE A 355 31.48 9.20 9.15
CA ILE A 355 31.59 10.63 9.48
C ILE A 355 32.99 10.94 10.00
N LEU A 356 33.54 10.13 10.92
CA LEU A 356 34.88 10.36 11.48
C LEU A 356 36.01 10.18 10.44
N ASP A 357 35.82 9.31 9.45
CA ASP A 357 36.77 9.10 8.35
C ASP A 357 36.83 10.30 7.37
N ASP A 358 35.90 11.27 7.47
CA ASP A 358 35.93 12.48 6.65
C ASP A 358 37.05 13.43 7.11
N TYR A 359 37.97 13.77 6.21
CA TYR A 359 39.14 14.61 6.51
C TYR A 359 38.80 16.01 7.03
N ARG A 360 37.57 16.49 6.85
CA ARG A 360 37.10 17.79 7.34
C ARG A 360 36.70 17.73 8.81
N ILE A 361 36.49 16.54 9.35
CA ILE A 361 36.18 16.34 10.76
C ILE A 361 37.47 16.35 11.57
N ASN A 362 37.53 17.27 12.53
CA ASN A 362 38.60 17.29 13.52
C ASN A 362 38.03 16.78 14.87
N PRO A 363 38.40 15.57 15.30
CA PRO A 363 37.87 14.96 16.53
C PRO A 363 38.33 15.69 17.82
N TYR A 364 39.32 16.59 17.73
CA TYR A 364 39.87 17.35 18.86
C TYR A 364 39.15 18.69 19.14
N ILE A 365 38.14 19.07 18.34
CA ILE A 365 37.42 20.35 18.52
C ILE A 365 36.50 20.31 19.78
N LYS A 366 36.35 21.46 20.46
CA LYS A 366 35.37 21.73 21.55
C LYS A 366 35.36 20.64 22.66
N ASN A 367 36.45 20.47 23.40
CA ASN A 367 36.49 19.59 24.58
C ASN A 367 36.09 18.13 24.31
N ASN A 368 36.56 17.55 23.19
CA ASN A 368 36.29 16.17 22.77
C ASN A 368 34.79 15.84 22.68
N GLU A 369 34.01 16.73 22.06
CA GLU A 369 32.57 16.57 21.96
C GLU A 369 32.13 15.25 21.29
N TYR A 370 32.86 14.80 20.27
CA TYR A 370 32.61 13.51 19.62
C TYR A 370 32.75 12.34 20.60
N PHE A 371 33.84 12.33 21.37
CA PHE A 371 34.09 11.34 22.40
C PHE A 371 33.00 11.35 23.48
N ARG A 372 32.61 12.55 23.93
CA ARG A 372 31.50 12.76 24.87
C ARG A 372 30.21 12.09 24.39
N TRP A 373 29.80 12.34 23.14
CA TRP A 373 28.56 11.78 22.60
C TRP A 373 28.63 10.27 22.41
N CYS A 374 29.80 9.71 22.09
CA CYS A 374 30.02 8.28 22.05
C CYS A 374 29.89 7.63 23.44
N CYS A 375 30.48 8.24 24.47
CA CYS A 375 30.34 7.81 25.88
C CYS A 375 28.89 7.91 26.36
N LEU A 376 28.19 9.00 26.02
CA LEU A 376 26.78 9.19 26.40
C LEU A 376 25.84 8.19 25.71
N SER A 377 26.09 7.86 24.45
CA SER A 377 25.17 7.06 23.62
C SER A 377 25.51 5.56 23.58
N GLY A 378 26.65 5.15 24.15
CA GLY A 378 27.03 3.74 24.29
C GLY A 378 27.84 3.15 23.13
N HIS A 379 28.56 3.97 22.37
CA HIS A 379 29.38 3.52 21.22
C HIS A 379 30.75 2.99 21.64
N TYR A 380 30.79 1.87 22.35
CA TYR A 380 32.02 1.28 22.87
C TYR A 380 33.15 1.14 21.82
N THR A 381 32.84 0.62 20.63
CA THR A 381 33.85 0.43 19.57
C THR A 381 34.42 1.76 19.09
N ILE A 382 33.60 2.82 19.00
CA ILE A 382 34.06 4.15 18.60
C ILE A 382 34.84 4.83 19.71
N VAL A 383 34.43 4.69 20.98
CA VAL A 383 35.21 5.17 22.14
C VAL A 383 36.62 4.57 22.10
N ARG A 384 36.72 3.25 21.85
CA ARG A 384 38.01 2.58 21.69
C ARG A 384 38.82 3.13 20.52
N LEU A 385 38.19 3.28 19.35
CA LEU A 385 38.84 3.83 18.15
C LEU A 385 39.34 5.26 18.37
N LEU A 386 38.54 6.12 19.02
CA LEU A 386 38.93 7.50 19.34
C LEU A 386 40.14 7.57 20.31
N ILE A 387 40.21 6.68 21.30
CA ILE A 387 41.37 6.63 22.20
C ILE A 387 42.59 6.04 21.47
N MET A 388 42.43 4.92 20.77
CA MET A 388 43.55 4.16 20.20
C MET A 388 44.15 4.78 18.94
N GLU A 389 43.32 5.33 18.05
CA GLU A 389 43.76 5.84 16.74
C GLU A 389 43.89 7.35 16.74
N TYR A 390 43.04 8.05 17.51
CA TYR A 390 43.02 9.51 17.57
C TYR A 390 43.63 10.05 18.86
N ASN A 391 44.21 9.23 19.75
CA ASN A 391 44.86 9.68 20.99
C ASN A 391 44.00 10.66 21.81
N VAL A 392 42.67 10.46 21.82
CA VAL A 392 41.77 11.29 22.64
C VAL A 392 42.03 10.99 24.11
N ASP A 393 42.36 12.02 24.89
CA ASP A 393 42.55 11.90 26.33
C ASP A 393 41.20 11.66 27.04
N PRO A 394 40.99 10.47 27.63
CA PRO A 394 39.74 10.12 28.30
C PRO A 394 39.54 10.80 29.66
N SER A 395 40.55 11.51 30.17
CA SER A 395 40.52 12.15 31.49
C SER A 395 40.04 13.60 31.49
N LEU A 396 39.95 14.21 30.31
CA LEU A 396 39.53 15.59 30.13
C LEU A 396 38.12 15.86 30.71
N ASP A 397 37.87 17.13 31.03
CA ASP A 397 36.63 17.58 31.69
C ASP A 397 36.41 16.87 33.05
N ASN A 398 37.46 16.65 33.84
CA ASN A 398 37.38 16.01 35.16
C ASN A 398 36.72 14.62 35.14
N ASN A 399 37.09 13.76 34.19
CA ASN A 399 36.53 12.41 34.00
C ASN A 399 35.01 12.36 33.76
N GLN A 400 34.40 13.46 33.35
CA GLN A 400 32.95 13.57 33.15
C GLN A 400 32.41 12.57 32.09
N TYR A 401 33.24 12.15 31.14
CA TYR A 401 32.88 11.12 30.15
C TYR A 401 32.54 9.78 30.81
N MET A 402 33.30 9.40 31.83
CA MET A 402 33.07 8.17 32.58
C MET A 402 31.82 8.28 33.47
N ILE A 403 31.58 9.47 34.04
CA ILE A 403 30.35 9.77 34.80
C ILE A 403 29.12 9.59 33.89
N TRP A 404 29.14 10.10 32.66
CA TRP A 404 28.02 9.94 31.72
C TRP A 404 27.83 8.49 31.27
N ALA A 405 28.91 7.76 30.99
CA ALA A 405 28.83 6.35 30.65
C ALA A 405 28.22 5.52 31.80
N SER A 406 28.62 5.84 33.03
CA SER A 406 28.08 5.26 34.26
C SER A 406 26.59 5.55 34.42
N LYS A 407 26.19 6.83 34.35
CA LYS A 407 24.80 7.28 34.44
C LYS A 407 23.86 6.60 33.44
N ASN A 408 24.33 6.33 32.22
CA ASN A 408 23.53 5.74 31.14
C ASN A 408 23.66 4.22 31.03
N GLY A 409 24.40 3.56 31.91
CA GLY A 409 24.46 2.09 31.94
C GLY A 409 25.40 1.45 30.92
N HIS A 410 26.40 2.18 30.41
CA HIS A 410 27.30 1.67 29.37
C HIS A 410 28.48 0.87 29.94
N PHE A 411 28.21 -0.34 30.42
CA PHE A 411 29.16 -1.22 31.13
C PHE A 411 30.52 -1.37 30.42
N ASN A 412 30.52 -1.69 29.12
CA ASN A 412 31.77 -1.92 28.38
C ASN A 412 32.64 -0.66 28.27
N ILE A 413 32.00 0.52 28.20
CA ILE A 413 32.71 1.80 28.19
C ILE A 413 33.30 2.04 29.57
N CYS A 414 32.52 1.92 30.64
CA CYS A 414 33.00 2.06 32.01
C CYS A 414 34.19 1.12 32.31
N LYS A 415 34.09 -0.14 31.90
CA LYS A 415 35.16 -1.13 32.07
C LYS A 415 36.43 -0.75 31.33
N TYR A 416 36.30 -0.23 30.12
CA TYR A 416 37.46 0.16 29.31
C TYR A 416 38.11 1.46 29.81
N LEU A 417 37.31 2.47 30.16
CA LEU A 417 37.83 3.72 30.70
C LEU A 417 38.54 3.51 32.05
N LEU A 418 38.06 2.62 32.91
CA LEU A 418 38.76 2.26 34.15
C LEU A 418 40.18 1.72 33.94
N GLN A 419 40.44 1.08 32.80
CA GLN A 419 41.74 0.51 32.47
C GLN A 419 42.73 1.56 31.94
N CYS A 420 42.26 2.75 31.58
CA CYS A 420 43.11 3.85 31.14
C CYS A 420 43.82 4.45 32.36
N GLN A 421 45.14 4.66 32.28
CA GLN A 421 45.95 5.11 33.41
C GLN A 421 45.65 6.57 33.79
N GLU A 422 45.25 7.35 32.80
CA GLU A 422 44.91 8.76 32.88
C GLU A 422 43.59 9.00 33.60
N VAL A 423 42.70 7.99 33.61
CA VAL A 423 41.37 8.10 34.23
C VAL A 423 41.47 7.87 35.73
N ASP A 424 41.15 8.92 36.47
CA ASP A 424 41.01 8.89 37.93
C ASP A 424 39.53 8.68 38.34
N PRO A 425 39.15 7.48 38.76
CA PRO A 425 37.76 7.19 39.15
C PRO A 425 37.31 7.90 40.44
N THR A 426 38.21 8.60 41.14
CA THR A 426 37.91 9.24 42.44
C THR A 426 37.46 10.69 42.36
N VAL A 427 37.51 11.27 41.15
CA VAL A 427 37.12 12.67 40.90
C VAL A 427 35.68 12.94 41.36
N ASN A 428 35.45 14.16 41.86
CA ASN A 428 34.18 14.63 42.43
C ASN A 428 33.63 13.76 43.57
N PHE A 429 34.50 13.25 44.44
CA PHE A 429 34.10 12.41 45.60
C PHE A 429 33.39 11.11 45.18
N ASN A 430 33.98 10.37 44.23
CA ASN A 430 33.42 9.14 43.67
C ASN A 430 32.05 9.31 43.00
N GLU A 431 31.77 10.46 42.36
CA GLU A 431 30.48 10.71 41.70
C GLU A 431 30.11 9.63 40.66
N ILE A 432 31.10 8.98 40.03
CA ILE A 432 30.88 7.89 39.08
C ILE A 432 30.06 6.72 39.66
N ILE A 433 30.30 6.32 40.92
CA ILE A 433 29.59 5.18 41.54
C ILE A 433 28.19 5.60 41.96
N LEU A 434 28.04 6.84 42.41
CA LEU A 434 26.73 7.41 42.75
C LEU A 434 25.83 7.45 41.52
N MET A 435 26.32 7.89 40.36
CA MET A 435 25.53 7.89 39.12
C MET A 435 25.06 6.48 38.70
N ALA A 436 25.90 5.45 38.89
CA ALA A 436 25.49 4.07 38.63
C ALA A 436 24.41 3.60 39.62
N ILE A 437 24.57 3.95 40.91
CA ILE A 437 23.61 3.62 41.97
C ILE A 437 22.25 4.30 41.72
N GLU A 438 22.24 5.62 41.52
CA GLU A 438 21.02 6.42 41.33
C GLU A 438 20.21 5.98 40.11
N ASN A 439 20.87 5.43 39.09
CA ASN A 439 20.23 4.97 37.86
C ASN A 439 20.06 3.44 37.80
N GLY A 440 20.39 2.71 38.88
CA GLY A 440 20.11 1.27 39.01
C GLY A 440 21.04 0.33 38.23
N HIS A 441 22.23 0.77 37.83
CA HIS A 441 23.16 0.00 37.01
C HIS A 441 24.05 -0.95 37.85
N VAL A 442 23.45 -1.98 38.43
CA VAL A 442 24.09 -2.91 39.40
C VAL A 442 25.41 -3.49 38.91
N ASP A 443 25.51 -3.89 37.63
CA ASP A 443 26.75 -4.48 37.10
C ASP A 443 27.90 -3.47 37.00
N ILE A 444 27.57 -2.19 36.76
CA ILE A 444 28.56 -1.09 36.80
C ILE A 444 28.97 -0.81 38.24
N VAL A 445 28.04 -0.85 39.20
CA VAL A 445 28.36 -0.71 40.63
C VAL A 445 29.33 -1.82 41.06
N LYS A 446 29.05 -3.08 40.72
CA LYS A 446 29.96 -4.21 41.00
C LYS A 446 31.32 -4.04 40.34
N LEU A 447 31.36 -3.57 39.10
CA LEU A 447 32.60 -3.27 38.39
C LEU A 447 33.43 -2.23 39.16
N PHE A 448 32.79 -1.15 39.63
CA PHE A 448 33.45 -0.08 40.36
C PHE A 448 33.92 -0.52 41.75
N LEU A 449 33.12 -1.31 42.49
CA LEU A 449 33.51 -1.85 43.79
C LEU A 449 34.73 -2.80 43.73
N ASN A 450 35.01 -3.38 42.56
CA ASN A 450 36.20 -4.22 42.37
C ASN A 450 37.47 -3.39 42.09
N ASP A 451 37.36 -2.10 41.79
CA ASP A 451 38.51 -1.22 41.62
C ASP A 451 38.96 -0.69 42.98
N LYS A 452 40.20 -0.98 43.35
CA LYS A 452 40.78 -0.64 44.67
C LYS A 452 40.90 0.86 44.91
N ARG A 453 40.82 1.69 43.87
CA ARG A 453 40.87 3.15 43.97
C ARG A 453 39.55 3.73 44.50
N ILE A 454 38.43 3.03 44.29
CA ILE A 454 37.09 3.55 44.57
C ILE A 454 36.69 3.18 46.01
N ASN A 455 36.33 4.19 46.81
CA ASN A 455 35.80 4.00 48.16
C ASN A 455 34.28 4.17 48.17
N PRO A 456 33.49 3.10 48.39
CA PRO A 456 32.03 3.19 48.39
C PRO A 456 31.43 3.96 49.56
N PHE A 457 32.23 4.28 50.58
CA PHE A 457 31.82 5.05 51.76
C PHE A 457 32.17 6.54 51.65
N GLU A 458 32.81 6.95 50.55
CA GLU A 458 33.11 8.35 50.27
C GLU A 458 31.82 9.15 49.98
N ASN A 459 31.89 10.49 50.04
CA ASN A 459 30.71 11.37 49.92
C ASN A 459 29.62 11.11 50.99
N PHE A 460 30.06 10.87 52.23
CA PHE A 460 29.21 10.68 53.42
C PHE A 460 28.23 9.49 53.35
N GLY A 461 28.55 8.45 52.57
CA GLY A 461 27.70 7.27 52.45
C GLY A 461 26.39 7.49 51.66
N LYS A 462 26.29 8.59 50.89
CA LYS A 462 25.10 8.96 50.10
C LYS A 462 24.57 7.83 49.22
N GLY A 463 25.44 7.02 48.61
CA GLY A 463 25.00 5.90 47.78
C GLY A 463 24.22 4.84 48.56
N LEU A 464 24.68 4.49 49.77
CA LEU A 464 23.98 3.56 50.66
C LEU A 464 22.68 4.15 51.21
N THR A 465 22.70 5.43 51.58
CA THR A 465 21.50 6.17 51.98
C THR A 465 20.46 6.17 50.87
N PHE A 466 20.86 6.49 49.63
CA PHE A 466 19.98 6.46 48.46
C PHE A 466 19.38 5.08 48.22
N CYS A 467 20.19 4.01 48.26
CA CYS A 467 19.70 2.64 48.11
C CYS A 467 18.68 2.29 49.20
N SER A 468 18.95 2.68 50.46
CA SER A 468 18.06 2.43 51.59
C SER A 468 16.74 3.20 51.48
N GLU A 469 16.78 4.47 51.05
CA GLU A 469 15.60 5.32 50.88
C GLU A 469 14.69 4.85 49.73
N ASN A 470 15.28 4.32 48.66
CA ASN A 470 14.56 3.91 47.45
C ASN A 470 14.31 2.38 47.36
N GLY A 471 14.74 1.60 48.35
CA GLY A 471 14.50 0.15 48.41
C GLY A 471 15.32 -0.69 47.41
N HIS A 472 16.51 -0.22 47.00
CA HIS A 472 17.40 -0.96 46.09
C HIS A 472 18.17 -2.03 46.87
N LEU A 473 17.66 -3.27 46.86
CA LEU A 473 18.19 -4.41 47.64
C LEU A 473 19.37 -5.16 47.00
N LYS A 474 19.60 -5.00 45.70
CA LYS A 474 20.68 -5.64 44.92
C LYS A 474 21.80 -4.63 44.68
#